data_AF-J5U7I9-F1
#
_entry.id   AF-J5U7I9-F1
#
_cell.length_a   1.000
_cell.length_b   1.000
_cell.length_c   1.000
_cell.angle_alpha   90.00
_cell.angle_beta   90.00
_cell.angle_gamma   90.00
#
_symmetry.space_group_name_H-M   'P 1'
#
loop_
_entity.id
_entity.type
_entity.pdbx_description
1 polymer ?
#
loop_
_entity_poly.entity_id
_entity_poly.type
_entity_poly.pdbx_seq_one_letter_code
_entity_poly.pdbx_strand_id
1 'polypeptide(L)'
;MRLTLDKIFQYTEEREIIYTGEIDFTEIDIDDCNILIFDKTVYEGAFSGKAISLTEYVEQYSNAEFEILTEGYNGYCTIYSGWIWQEGKEPVSGIIHIYNIGEIIYRIDS
;
A
#
# COMPACT_ATOMS: atom_id res chain seq x y z
N MET A 1 0.81 12.33 -4.54
CA MET A 1 1.01 11.59 -3.27
C MET A 1 2.28 10.78 -3.38
N ARG A 2 3.01 10.61 -2.27
CA ARG A 2 4.29 9.90 -2.27
C ARG A 2 4.32 8.82 -1.21
N LEU A 3 4.77 7.64 -1.59
CA LEU A 3 5.01 6.51 -0.68
C LEU A 3 6.51 6.28 -0.58
N THR A 4 7.01 6.10 0.65
CA THR A 4 8.40 5.68 0.90
C THR A 4 8.41 4.18 1.11
N LEU A 5 9.31 3.48 0.42
CA LEU A 5 9.40 2.03 0.46
C LEU A 5 10.78 1.61 0.99
N ASP A 6 10.76 0.70 1.96
CA ASP A 6 11.98 0.03 2.44
C ASP A 6 12.58 -0.85 1.33
N LYS A 7 11.74 -1.51 0.54
CA LYS A 7 12.19 -2.41 -0.54
C LYS A 7 11.29 -2.31 -1.76
N ILE A 8 11.92 -2.15 -2.91
CA ILE A 8 11.33 -2.23 -4.24
C ILE A 8 12.04 -3.37 -4.97
N PHE A 9 11.28 -4.36 -5.42
CA PHE A 9 11.80 -5.55 -6.09
C PHE A 9 11.72 -5.37 -7.61
N GLN A 10 12.86 -5.49 -8.29
CA GLN A 10 12.92 -5.58 -9.74
C GLN A 10 13.35 -7.00 -10.14
N TYR A 11 12.47 -7.67 -10.88
CA TYR A 11 12.73 -8.99 -11.44
C TYR A 11 13.25 -8.86 -12.87
N THR A 12 14.48 -9.31 -13.12
CA THR A 12 15.02 -9.49 -14.48
C THR A 12 15.09 -10.98 -14.82
N GLU A 13 15.41 -11.32 -16.07
CA GLU A 13 15.59 -12.72 -16.47
C GLU A 13 16.69 -13.44 -15.67
N GLU A 14 17.67 -12.69 -15.15
CA GLU A 14 18.87 -13.26 -14.52
C GLU A 14 18.86 -13.16 -12.99
N ARG A 15 18.21 -12.15 -12.41
CA ARG A 15 18.27 -11.89 -10.97
C ARG A 15 17.11 -11.04 -10.45
N GLU A 16 16.92 -11.13 -9.14
CA GLU A 16 16.18 -10.15 -8.35
C GLU A 16 17.14 -9.03 -7.93
N ILE A 17 16.73 -7.79 -8.11
CA ILE A 17 17.44 -6.61 -7.62
C ILE A 17 16.52 -5.89 -6.64
N ILE A 18 17.06 -5.54 -5.48
CA ILE A 18 16.34 -4.86 -4.41
C ILE A 18 16.85 -3.43 -4.33
N TYR A 19 15.94 -2.47 -4.40
CA TYR A 19 16.21 -1.05 -4.26
C TYR A 19 15.48 -0.50 -3.02
N THR A 20 15.98 0.60 -2.46
CA THR A 20 15.17 1.51 -1.65
C THR A 20 14.61 2.61 -2.55
N GLY A 21 13.56 3.28 -2.12
CA GLY A 21 13.11 4.46 -2.86
C GLY A 21 11.68 4.89 -2.56
N GLU A 22 11.09 5.57 -3.55
CA GLU A 22 9.78 6.18 -3.44
C GLU A 22 8.90 5.84 -4.65
N ILE A 23 7.58 5.82 -4.43
CA ILE A 23 6.58 5.85 -5.51
C ILE A 23 5.89 7.21 -5.48
N ASP A 24 5.89 7.89 -6.62
CA ASP A 24 5.31 9.21 -6.80
C ASP A 24 4.05 9.11 -7.68
N PHE A 25 2.89 9.31 -7.08
CA PHE A 25 1.62 9.46 -7.79
C PHE A 25 1.44 10.95 -8.11
N THR A 26 1.64 11.31 -9.36
CA THR A 26 1.71 12.71 -9.80
C THR A 26 0.38 13.44 -9.70
N GLU A 27 -0.74 12.77 -9.98
CA GLU A 27 -2.10 13.31 -9.85
C GLU A 27 -3.02 12.27 -9.22
N ILE A 28 -3.61 12.63 -8.07
CA ILE A 28 -4.58 11.82 -7.33
C ILE A 28 -5.79 12.67 -6.93
N ASP A 29 -6.93 12.01 -6.74
CA ASP A 29 -8.03 12.55 -5.95
C ASP A 29 -7.98 11.90 -4.57
N ILE A 30 -7.53 12.65 -3.56
CA ILE A 30 -7.33 12.11 -2.20
C ILE A 30 -8.65 11.75 -1.53
N ASP A 31 -9.75 12.42 -1.88
CA ASP A 31 -11.06 12.15 -1.29
C ASP A 31 -11.65 10.81 -1.78
N ASP A 32 -11.22 10.37 -2.97
CA ASP A 32 -11.55 9.05 -3.54
C ASP A 32 -10.52 7.95 -3.17
N CYS A 33 -9.49 8.28 -2.39
CA CYS A 33 -8.53 7.31 -1.87
C CYS A 33 -8.94 6.80 -0.48
N ASN A 34 -8.81 5.49 -0.24
CA ASN A 34 -9.12 4.89 1.06
C ASN A 34 -8.26 3.68 1.36
N ILE A 35 -8.33 3.23 2.61
CA ILE A 35 -7.81 1.94 3.03
C ILE A 35 -8.91 1.12 3.70
N LEU A 36 -9.01 -0.14 3.30
CA LEU A 36 -9.76 -1.16 4.01
C LEU A 36 -8.82 -1.85 5.01
N ILE A 37 -9.22 -1.90 6.27
CA ILE A 37 -8.47 -2.52 7.36
C ILE A 37 -9.31 -3.63 7.95
N PHE A 38 -8.82 -4.86 7.87
CA PHE A 38 -9.50 -6.03 8.39
C PHE A 38 -9.21 -6.24 9.88
N ASP A 39 -10.03 -7.05 10.54
CA ASP A 39 -9.87 -7.41 11.95
C ASP A 39 -8.79 -8.47 12.22
N LYS A 40 -8.27 -9.09 11.15
CA LYS A 40 -7.25 -10.13 11.17
C LYS A 40 -6.54 -10.23 9.82
N THR A 41 -5.50 -11.04 9.74
CA THR A 41 -4.98 -11.51 8.45
C THR A 41 -6.01 -12.40 7.75
N VAL A 42 -6.34 -12.07 6.50
CA VAL A 42 -7.41 -12.72 5.73
C VAL A 42 -6.82 -13.57 4.61
N TYR A 43 -7.28 -14.82 4.51
CA TYR A 43 -7.03 -15.73 3.39
C TYR A 43 -8.34 -16.37 2.92
N GLU A 44 -9.07 -17.00 3.84
CA GLU A 44 -10.36 -17.64 3.59
C GLU A 44 -11.30 -17.41 4.78
N GLY A 45 -12.61 -17.58 4.55
CA GLY A 45 -13.65 -17.51 5.58
C GLY A 45 -14.21 -16.11 5.81
N ALA A 46 -14.95 -15.96 6.91
CA ALA A 46 -15.58 -14.70 7.26
C ALA A 46 -14.60 -13.75 7.96
N PHE A 47 -14.67 -12.47 7.61
CA PHE A 47 -13.87 -11.39 8.17
C PHE A 47 -14.74 -10.14 8.31
N SER A 48 -14.30 -9.21 9.15
CA SER A 48 -14.89 -7.87 9.28
C SER A 48 -13.78 -6.83 9.21
N GLY A 49 -14.15 -5.55 9.24
CA GLY A 49 -13.15 -4.48 9.14
C GLY A 49 -13.78 -3.10 9.13
N LYS A 50 -12.97 -2.11 8.79
CA LYS A 50 -13.37 -0.73 8.58
C LYS A 50 -12.74 -0.17 7.31
N ALA A 51 -13.41 0.80 6.71
CA ALA A 51 -12.87 1.64 5.66
C ALA A 51 -12.63 3.04 6.24
N ILE A 52 -11.45 3.60 6.01
CA ILE A 52 -11.10 4.97 6.42
C ILE A 52 -10.37 5.68 5.28
N SER A 53 -10.36 7.01 5.32
CA SER A 53 -9.57 7.80 4.36
C SER A 53 -8.07 7.57 4.55
N LEU A 54 -7.26 7.84 3.53
CA LEU A 54 -5.79 7.76 3.68
C LEU A 54 -5.25 8.81 4.66
N THR A 55 -5.87 9.98 4.76
CA THR A 55 -5.49 11.00 5.75
C THR A 55 -5.70 10.48 7.18
N GLU A 56 -6.87 9.90 7.48
CA GLU A 56 -7.13 9.29 8.79
C GLU A 56 -6.20 8.12 9.08
N TYR A 57 -5.84 7.33 8.05
CA TYR A 57 -4.89 6.24 8.21
C TYR A 57 -3.51 6.74 8.62
N VAL A 58 -2.96 7.73 7.92
CA VAL A 58 -1.64 8.31 8.25
C VAL A 58 -1.62 8.89 9.67
N GLU A 59 -2.73 9.48 10.13
CA GLU A 59 -2.85 10.01 11.49
C GLU A 59 -2.98 8.91 12.56
N GLN A 60 -3.87 7.92 12.37
CA GLN A 60 -4.17 6.90 13.38
C GLN A 60 -3.17 5.74 13.41
N TYR A 61 -2.48 5.50 12.29
CA TYR A 61 -1.54 4.40 12.09
C TYR A 61 -0.12 4.94 11.78
N SER A 62 0.23 6.10 12.32
CA SER A 62 1.53 6.75 12.07
C SER A 62 2.75 5.92 12.48
N ASN A 63 2.56 4.90 13.32
CA ASN A 63 3.58 3.96 13.77
C ASN A 63 3.44 2.57 13.13
N ALA A 64 2.59 2.42 12.13
CA ALA A 64 2.38 1.17 11.43
C ALA A 64 3.24 1.09 10.17
N GLU A 65 3.63 -0.13 9.82
CA GLU A 65 4.23 -0.44 8.53
C GLU A 65 3.21 -1.17 7.65
N PHE A 66 3.14 -0.82 6.37
CA PHE A 66 2.31 -1.51 5.40
C PHE A 66 3.21 -2.35 4.48
N GLU A 67 3.17 -3.67 4.65
CA GLU A 67 3.88 -4.62 3.80
C GLU A 67 3.03 -4.93 2.57
N ILE A 68 3.44 -4.43 1.41
CA ILE A 68 2.75 -4.68 0.14
C ILE A 68 3.06 -6.09 -0.34
N LEU A 69 2.03 -6.93 -0.44
CA LEU A 69 2.15 -8.30 -0.94
C LEU A 69 1.75 -8.41 -2.41
N THR A 70 0.74 -7.63 -2.82
CA THR A 70 0.33 -7.57 -4.22
C THR A 70 -0.01 -6.14 -4.62
N GLU A 71 0.35 -5.83 -5.86
CA GLU A 71 -0.03 -4.61 -6.56
C GLU A 71 -0.97 -4.98 -7.71
N GLY A 72 -2.04 -4.21 -7.88
CA GLY A 72 -3.02 -4.40 -8.95
C GLY A 72 -3.53 -3.07 -9.47
N TYR A 73 -4.06 -3.07 -10.69
CA TYR A 73 -4.59 -1.88 -11.34
C TYR A 73 -5.98 -2.16 -11.91
N ASN A 74 -6.93 -1.26 -11.66
CA ASN A 74 -8.28 -1.34 -12.20
C ASN A 74 -8.80 0.05 -12.57
N GLY A 75 -8.88 0.34 -13.87
CA GLY A 75 -9.24 1.67 -14.36
C GLY A 75 -8.24 2.71 -13.86
N TYR A 76 -8.73 3.73 -13.14
CA TYR A 76 -7.93 4.78 -12.51
C TYR A 76 -7.54 4.46 -11.05
N CYS A 77 -7.64 3.19 -10.63
CA CYS A 77 -7.32 2.79 -9.27
C CYS A 77 -6.08 1.90 -9.23
N THR A 78 -5.05 2.33 -8.50
CA THR A 78 -3.94 1.49 -8.06
C THR A 78 -4.30 0.88 -6.71
N ILE A 79 -4.12 -0.44 -6.60
CA ILE A 79 -4.53 -1.24 -5.44
C ILE A 79 -3.29 -1.90 -4.85
N TYR A 80 -2.99 -1.60 -3.59
CA TYR A 80 -1.99 -2.34 -2.82
C TYR A 80 -2.70 -3.18 -1.76
N SER A 81 -2.53 -4.50 -1.81
CA SER A 81 -3.00 -5.39 -0.75
C SER A 81 -1.84 -6.00 0.00
N GLY A 82 -2.02 -6.16 1.31
CA GLY A 82 -0.89 -6.45 2.16
C GLY A 82 -1.25 -6.58 3.63
N TRP A 83 -0.23 -6.45 4.47
CA TRP A 83 -0.34 -6.53 5.92
C TRP A 83 0.01 -5.22 6.59
N ILE A 84 -0.75 -4.88 7.62
CA ILE A 84 -0.50 -3.72 8.48
C ILE A 84 0.13 -4.25 9.77
N TRP A 85 1.38 -3.88 9.99
CA TRP A 85 2.16 -4.24 11.16
C TRP A 85 2.14 -3.09 12.17
N GLN A 86 1.88 -3.39 13.44
CA GLN A 86 2.01 -2.44 14.55
C GLN A 86 2.73 -3.12 15.70
N GLU A 87 3.65 -2.40 16.36
CA GLU A 87 4.40 -2.93 17.50
C GLU A 87 3.48 -3.51 18.58
N GLY A 88 3.75 -4.76 18.99
CA GLY A 88 2.99 -5.45 20.04
C GLY A 88 1.59 -5.96 19.62
N LYS A 89 1.26 -5.93 18.32
CA LYS A 89 0.00 -6.48 17.79
C LYS A 89 0.27 -7.55 16.73
N GLU A 90 -0.65 -8.49 16.60
CA GLU A 90 -0.71 -9.36 15.44
C GLU A 90 -1.01 -8.52 14.18
N PRO A 91 -0.41 -8.85 13.02
CA PRO A 91 -0.71 -8.16 11.79
C PRO A 91 -2.16 -8.38 11.37
N VAL A 92 -2.70 -7.40 10.66
CA VAL A 92 -4.02 -7.49 10.01
C VAL A 92 -3.89 -7.24 8.53
N SER A 93 -4.77 -7.81 7.72
CA SER A 93 -4.78 -7.50 6.30
C SER A 93 -5.26 -6.07 6.05
N GLY A 94 -4.73 -5.46 5.00
CA GLY A 94 -5.16 -4.16 4.51
C GLY A 94 -5.20 -4.10 2.99
N ILE A 95 -6.06 -3.25 2.45
CA ILE A 95 -6.13 -2.93 1.01
C ILE A 95 -6.19 -1.42 0.86
N ILE A 96 -5.15 -0.84 0.28
CA ILE A 96 -5.10 0.58 -0.09
C ILE A 96 -5.65 0.73 -1.51
N HIS A 97 -6.60 1.63 -1.67
CA HIS A 97 -7.10 2.09 -2.96
C HIS A 97 -6.62 3.52 -3.21
N ILE A 98 -5.92 3.71 -4.32
CA ILE A 98 -5.40 5.01 -4.75
C ILE A 98 -6.06 5.35 -6.07
N TYR A 99 -6.96 6.33 -6.05
CA TYR A 99 -7.50 6.90 -7.28
C TYR A 99 -6.48 7.85 -7.89
N ASN A 100 -5.81 7.40 -8.95
CA ASN A 100 -4.78 8.17 -9.65
C ASN A 100 -5.12 8.32 -11.13
N ILE A 101 -4.99 9.56 -11.62
CA ILE A 101 -5.21 9.92 -13.03
C ILE A 101 -3.92 10.33 -13.74
N GLY A 102 -2.85 10.56 -12.97
CA GLY A 102 -1.52 10.88 -13.49
C GLY A 102 -0.61 9.65 -13.59
N GLU A 103 0.67 9.93 -13.85
CA GLU A 103 1.75 8.96 -13.88
C GLU A 103 2.07 8.42 -12.47
N ILE A 104 2.47 7.15 -12.43
CA ILE A 104 3.06 6.47 -11.27
C ILE A 104 4.56 6.32 -11.56
N ILE A 105 5.39 7.04 -10.79
CA ILE A 105 6.83 7.11 -11.02
C ILE A 105 7.55 6.43 -9.87
N TYR A 106 8.27 5.35 -10.16
CA TYR A 106 9.17 4.70 -9.20
C TYR A 106 10.52 5.43 -9.23
N ARG A 107 10.90 6.01 -8.09
CA ARG A 107 12.18 6.69 -7.89
C ARG A 107 13.05 5.79 -7.04
N ILE A 108 13.90 5.02 -7.69
CA ILE A 108 14.86 4.11 -7.03
C ILE A 108 16.11 4.88 -6.62
N ASP A 109 16.59 4.65 -5.41
CA ASP A 109 17.88 5.16 -4.95
C ASP A 109 19.03 4.37 -5.61
N SER A 110 20.10 5.07 -5.97
CA SER A 110 21.29 4.53 -6.63
C SER A 110 22.38 4.09 -5.66
#